data_AF-A0A9W9YS63-F1
#
_entry.id   AF-A0A9W9YS63-F1
#
_cell.length_a   1.000
_cell.length_b   1.000
_cell.length_c   1.000
_cell.angle_alpha   90.00
_cell.angle_beta   90.00
_cell.angle_gamma   90.00
#
_symmetry.space_group_name_H-M   'P 1'
#
loop_
_entity.id
_entity.type
_entity.pdbx_description
1 polymer ?
#
loop_
_entity_poly.entity_id
_entity_poly.type
_entity_poly.pdbx_seq_one_letter_code
_entity_poly.pdbx_strand_id
1 'polypeptide(L)'
;MGCGPSKTPSSGGPSGAETSPGNNDASTVQTVQSSKVSEKQLSRDVPQGTTTRDAGETTAEQRDSCAAGTKTASKSTQMTIVHFNDVYNIEAREKEPVGGAARFATKLASFKHLNPLIVFSGDCLNPSTMSSVTGGKQMIPVLNALNVNIAVFGNHDFDFGVDELMEFSAATKCPWLLSNVIDNMTNRQLADGEIKHIIEWDERKIGFIGLVEEEWLVTLATVDREEVTYLDFVKEGTRLSKELREEGAEFVVALTHMRGPNDRRLAEQATGIDLILGGHDHDYFAQKIDDVHVIKSGTDFREFSCITVNFNKDNSFRIDVQRIEITSDIPEDPEVKSTVDKYVGMMDDMMEEVIGEVEVELDGRFASIRTKETNLGNFVTDIIQNVTEVDCVILNSGTLRSDTIHLPGKFKMKDLSSILPMPDVLVVLELTVQTAIVMAEMLVGWFHF
;
A
#
# COMPACT_ATOMS: atom_id res chain seq x y z
N MET A 1 39.71 15.57 79.55
CA MET A 1 41.07 16.03 79.16
C MET A 1 40.87 16.84 77.89
N GLY A 2 41.13 18.14 77.73
CA GLY A 2 42.04 19.06 78.42
C GLY A 2 42.90 19.74 77.34
N CYS A 3 42.61 21.01 77.05
CA CYS A 3 43.46 22.05 76.42
C CYS A 3 43.64 22.11 74.87
N GLY A 4 43.28 23.27 74.28
CA GLY A 4 43.96 23.88 73.10
C GLY A 4 45.15 24.75 73.56
N PRO A 5 45.59 25.84 72.86
CA PRO A 5 45.23 26.38 71.52
C PRO A 5 46.44 26.96 70.70
N SER A 6 46.12 27.74 69.63
CA SER A 6 46.91 28.80 68.92
C SER A 6 47.82 28.35 67.75
N LYS A 7 48.01 29.07 66.61
CA LYS A 7 47.66 30.43 66.12
C LYS A 7 47.84 30.51 64.58
N THR A 8 47.16 31.48 63.96
CA THR A 8 47.09 31.99 62.55
C THR A 8 48.39 32.70 62.05
N PRO A 9 48.56 33.25 60.79
CA PRO A 9 47.53 33.80 59.86
C PRO A 9 47.71 33.75 58.30
N SER A 10 46.58 34.12 57.67
CA SER A 10 46.20 34.62 56.33
C SER A 10 47.18 34.97 55.19
N SER A 11 46.78 34.65 53.94
CA SER A 11 46.35 35.55 52.82
C SER A 11 46.23 34.70 51.53
N GLY A 12 45.33 34.86 50.55
CA GLY A 12 44.14 35.67 50.32
C GLY A 12 43.66 35.46 48.85
N GLY A 13 42.35 35.17 48.67
CA GLY A 13 41.54 35.43 47.46
C GLY A 13 41.59 34.45 46.26
N PRO A 14 40.57 34.46 45.37
CA PRO A 14 39.14 34.64 45.60
C PRO A 14 38.25 33.55 44.93
N SER A 15 36.95 33.65 45.26
CA SER A 15 35.78 32.89 44.84
C SER A 15 35.64 32.59 43.34
N GLY A 16 35.35 31.33 43.00
CA GLY A 16 34.82 30.89 41.71
C GLY A 16 33.38 30.39 41.86
N ALA A 17 32.47 31.06 41.17
CA ALA A 17 31.05 30.75 41.09
C ALA A 17 30.79 29.59 40.12
N GLU A 18 29.69 28.87 40.39
CA GLU A 18 29.08 27.84 39.56
C GLU A 18 28.75 28.36 38.16
N THR A 19 29.12 27.59 37.13
CA THR A 19 28.48 27.61 35.80
C THR A 19 28.52 26.21 35.21
N SER A 20 27.34 25.70 34.84
CA SER A 20 27.15 24.50 34.02
C SER A 20 27.47 24.79 32.55
N PRO A 21 27.87 23.77 31.79
CA PRO A 21 27.45 23.59 30.40
C PRO A 21 26.65 22.27 30.31
N GLY A 22 25.51 22.14 29.61
CA GLY A 22 25.19 22.73 28.31
C GLY A 22 25.76 21.83 27.21
N ASN A 23 25.18 20.64 26.98
CA ASN A 23 25.46 19.81 25.82
C ASN A 23 24.17 19.65 25.00
N ASN A 24 24.13 20.38 23.89
CA ASN A 24 23.29 20.08 22.74
C ASN A 24 24.14 19.27 21.78
N ASP A 25 23.77 18.02 21.49
CA ASP A 25 24.19 17.33 20.27
C ASP A 25 22.92 16.77 19.63
N ALA A 26 22.39 17.51 18.67
CA ALA A 26 21.38 17.05 17.74
C ALA A 26 22.11 16.49 16.52
N SER A 27 22.12 15.17 16.35
CA SER A 27 22.53 14.55 15.10
C SER A 27 21.40 14.72 14.09
N THR A 28 21.73 15.27 12.91
CA THR A 28 20.77 15.40 11.80
C THR A 28 20.89 14.16 10.93
N VAL A 29 19.77 13.46 10.73
CA VAL A 29 19.67 12.30 9.85
C VAL A 29 19.23 12.80 8.47
N GLN A 30 19.99 12.47 7.42
CA GLN A 30 19.59 12.73 6.03
C GLN A 30 19.42 11.41 5.27
N THR A 31 18.27 11.26 4.61
CA THR A 31 17.96 10.13 3.72
C THR A 31 18.30 10.54 2.29
N VAL A 32 19.07 9.71 1.57
CA VAL A 32 19.46 9.97 0.18
C VAL A 32 18.39 9.41 -0.76
N GLN A 33 17.73 10.26 -1.56
CA GLN A 33 16.86 9.84 -2.67
C GLN A 33 17.67 9.79 -3.99
N SER A 34 17.47 8.73 -4.78
CA SER A 34 18.16 8.57 -6.08
C SER A 34 17.64 9.55 -7.13
N SER A 35 18.55 10.18 -7.88
CA SER A 35 18.23 11.15 -8.92
C SER A 35 17.97 10.50 -10.29
N LYS A 36 16.96 11.07 -10.97
CA LYS A 36 16.38 10.81 -12.30
C LYS A 36 17.31 10.20 -13.36
N VAL A 37 16.89 9.08 -13.94
CA VAL A 37 17.33 8.59 -15.26
C VAL A 37 16.67 9.42 -16.36
N SER A 38 17.45 9.82 -17.36
CA SER A 38 17.05 10.75 -18.42
C SER A 38 15.98 10.18 -19.38
N GLU A 39 14.86 10.90 -19.53
CA GLU A 39 13.87 10.65 -20.58
C GLU A 39 14.42 11.03 -21.97
N LYS A 40 14.40 10.08 -22.89
CA LYS A 40 14.64 10.32 -24.31
C LYS A 40 13.30 10.61 -24.98
N GLN A 41 13.08 11.86 -25.36
CA GLN A 41 11.91 12.34 -26.10
C GLN A 41 11.66 11.52 -27.38
N LEU A 42 10.47 10.93 -27.49
CA LEU A 42 9.89 10.45 -28.74
C LEU A 42 8.80 11.43 -29.19
N SER A 43 9.07 12.13 -30.28
CA SER A 43 8.17 13.08 -30.93
C SER A 43 6.92 12.40 -31.49
N ARG A 44 5.74 12.94 -31.17
CA ARG A 44 4.45 12.58 -31.77
C ARG A 44 4.14 13.51 -32.96
N ASP A 45 4.09 12.96 -34.16
CA ASP A 45 3.45 13.59 -35.32
C ASP A 45 1.98 13.12 -35.39
N VAL A 46 1.04 14.07 -35.35
CA VAL A 46 -0.39 13.84 -35.61
C VAL A 46 -0.77 14.71 -36.82
N PRO A 47 -1.26 14.14 -37.93
CA PRO A 47 -1.84 14.93 -39.01
C PRO A 47 -3.31 15.22 -38.73
N GLN A 48 -3.66 16.51 -38.75
CA GLN A 48 -5.04 16.98 -38.89
C GLN A 48 -5.57 16.70 -40.31
N GLY A 49 -6.80 16.21 -40.39
CA GLY A 49 -7.55 16.07 -41.65
C GLY A 49 -9.03 16.38 -41.43
N THR A 50 -9.46 17.52 -41.96
CA THR A 50 -10.84 18.01 -42.09
C THR A 50 -11.58 17.37 -43.26
N THR A 51 -12.91 17.17 -43.14
CA THR A 51 -13.95 17.29 -44.20
C THR A 51 -15.33 16.93 -43.62
N THR A 52 -16.21 17.90 -43.36
CA THR A 52 -17.39 18.31 -44.17
C THR A 52 -18.53 17.28 -44.31
N ARG A 53 -19.64 17.64 -43.65
CA ARG A 53 -21.08 17.49 -43.98
C ARG A 53 -21.45 16.62 -45.19
N ASP A 54 -22.42 15.73 -44.97
CA ASP A 54 -23.56 15.64 -45.89
C ASP A 54 -24.87 15.33 -45.15
N ALA A 55 -25.95 15.91 -45.66
CA ALA A 55 -27.30 15.83 -45.14
C ALA A 55 -28.11 14.80 -45.94
N GLY A 56 -29.00 14.07 -45.27
CA GLY A 56 -29.96 13.17 -45.90
C GLY A 56 -31.22 13.06 -45.05
N GLU A 57 -32.27 13.76 -45.47
CA GLU A 57 -33.65 13.62 -45.01
C GLU A 57 -34.29 12.29 -45.44
N THR A 58 -35.50 12.05 -44.90
CA THR A 58 -36.54 11.04 -45.19
C THR A 58 -36.58 9.90 -44.16
N THR A 59 -37.70 9.53 -43.52
CA THR A 59 -39.12 9.91 -43.63
C THR A 59 -39.81 9.52 -42.33
N ALA A 60 -40.84 10.28 -41.96
CA ALA A 60 -41.74 9.97 -40.85
C ALA A 60 -42.70 8.82 -41.20
N GLU A 61 -42.81 7.82 -40.33
CA GLU A 61 -43.98 6.95 -40.23
C GLU A 61 -44.58 7.06 -38.82
N GLN A 62 -45.90 7.11 -38.82
CA GLN A 62 -46.76 7.49 -37.71
C GLN A 62 -47.33 6.24 -37.03
N ARG A 63 -47.41 6.28 -35.69
CA ARG A 63 -48.34 5.56 -34.79
C ARG A 63 -47.97 4.10 -34.45
N ASP A 64 -47.70 3.85 -33.17
CA ASP A 64 -48.75 3.28 -32.30
C ASP A 64 -48.47 3.56 -30.82
N SER A 65 -49.49 4.03 -30.12
CA SER A 65 -49.45 4.30 -28.69
C SER A 65 -49.72 3.01 -27.91
N CYS A 66 -48.67 2.32 -27.48
CA CYS A 66 -48.79 1.31 -26.43
C CYS A 66 -48.58 1.97 -25.07
N ALA A 67 -49.65 1.99 -24.26
CA ALA A 67 -49.58 2.28 -22.85
C ALA A 67 -48.54 1.37 -22.20
N ALA A 68 -47.40 1.96 -21.82
CA ALA A 68 -46.42 1.30 -20.98
C ALA A 68 -47.06 1.10 -19.61
N GLY A 69 -47.58 -0.10 -19.37
CA GLY A 69 -47.90 -0.56 -18.04
C GLY A 69 -46.62 -0.46 -17.22
N THR A 70 -46.63 0.40 -16.21
CA THR A 70 -45.59 0.52 -15.20
C THR A 70 -45.50 -0.83 -14.50
N LYS A 71 -44.60 -1.71 -14.96
CA LYS A 71 -44.14 -2.82 -14.16
C LYS A 71 -43.43 -2.18 -12.97
N THR A 72 -44.12 -2.10 -11.83
CA THR A 72 -43.47 -1.89 -10.54
C THR A 72 -42.50 -3.03 -10.37
N ALA A 73 -41.24 -2.79 -10.70
CA ALA A 73 -40.18 -3.74 -10.52
C ALA A 73 -40.06 -4.02 -9.01
N SER A 74 -40.05 -5.31 -8.67
CA SER A 74 -40.03 -5.77 -7.29
C SER A 74 -38.57 -5.80 -6.86
N LYS A 75 -38.19 -4.90 -5.94
CA LYS A 75 -36.84 -4.85 -5.35
C LYS A 75 -36.34 -6.24 -5.01
N SER A 76 -35.08 -6.53 -5.35
CA SER A 76 -34.48 -7.82 -5.00
C SER A 76 -34.52 -8.06 -3.48
N THR A 77 -34.85 -9.28 -3.09
CA THR A 77 -34.84 -9.71 -1.68
C THR A 77 -33.44 -10.12 -1.22
N GLN A 78 -32.47 -10.20 -2.13
CA GLN A 78 -31.11 -10.65 -1.86
C GLN A 78 -30.10 -9.89 -2.72
N MET A 79 -28.96 -9.53 -2.13
CA MET A 79 -27.81 -8.96 -2.82
C MET A 79 -26.56 -9.75 -2.42
N THR A 80 -25.65 -9.97 -3.37
CA THR A 80 -24.34 -10.57 -3.11
C THR A 80 -23.26 -9.51 -3.23
N ILE A 81 -22.37 -9.43 -2.24
CA ILE A 81 -21.15 -8.62 -2.28
C ILE A 81 -19.97 -9.59 -2.23
N VAL A 82 -18.98 -9.40 -3.11
CA VAL A 82 -17.67 -10.05 -2.97
C VAL A 82 -16.68 -9.00 -2.51
N HIS A 83 -16.03 -9.26 -1.38
CA HIS A 83 -15.06 -8.35 -0.76
C HIS A 83 -13.67 -8.96 -0.70
N PHE A 84 -12.66 -8.16 -1.04
CA PHE A 84 -11.25 -8.47 -0.85
C PHE A 84 -10.45 -7.19 -0.51
N ASN A 85 -9.23 -7.34 -0.02
CA ASN A 85 -8.36 -6.27 0.46
C ASN A 85 -6.89 -6.71 0.41
N ASP A 86 -5.96 -5.76 0.46
CA ASP A 86 -4.53 -5.96 0.68
C ASP A 86 -3.92 -7.00 -0.29
N VAL A 87 -3.89 -6.66 -1.58
CA VAL A 87 -3.43 -7.56 -2.65
C VAL A 87 -2.15 -7.04 -3.31
N TYR A 88 -1.01 -7.59 -2.91
CA TYR A 88 0.29 -7.06 -3.35
C TYR A 88 0.88 -7.89 -4.49
N ASN A 89 0.77 -9.21 -4.38
CA ASN A 89 1.35 -10.15 -5.32
C ASN A 89 0.28 -10.69 -6.28
N ILE A 90 0.49 -10.51 -7.58
CA ILE A 90 -0.41 -11.08 -8.62
C ILE A 90 -0.13 -12.56 -8.87
N GLU A 91 1.05 -13.04 -8.48
CA GLU A 91 1.49 -14.43 -8.61
C GLU A 91 0.97 -15.31 -7.48
N ALA A 92 0.87 -16.62 -7.73
CA ALA A 92 0.55 -17.59 -6.69
C ALA A 92 1.80 -17.93 -5.86
N ARG A 93 1.60 -18.19 -4.56
CA ARG A 93 2.67 -18.72 -3.68
C ARG A 93 2.65 -20.25 -3.66
N GLU A 94 3.71 -20.85 -3.13
CA GLU A 94 3.83 -22.31 -3.02
C GLU A 94 2.90 -22.95 -1.96
N LYS A 95 2.53 -22.19 -0.92
CA LYS A 95 1.78 -22.69 0.24
C LYS A 95 0.28 -22.42 0.11
N GLU A 96 -0.55 -23.40 0.47
CA GLU A 96 -2.01 -23.21 0.53
C GLU A 96 -2.48 -22.25 1.64
N PRO A 97 -3.55 -21.46 1.40
CA PRO A 97 -4.12 -21.15 0.08
C PRO A 97 -3.09 -20.45 -0.81
N VAL A 98 -2.91 -20.93 -2.05
CA VAL A 98 -1.86 -20.43 -2.96
C VAL A 98 -2.15 -19.03 -3.51
N GLY A 99 -3.41 -18.59 -3.53
CA GLY A 99 -3.79 -17.28 -4.05
C GLY A 99 -3.50 -17.10 -5.54
N GLY A 100 -3.03 -15.91 -5.89
CA GLY A 100 -2.71 -15.52 -7.26
C GLY A 100 -3.93 -15.00 -8.04
N ALA A 101 -3.72 -13.91 -8.76
CA ALA A 101 -4.78 -13.17 -9.45
C ALA A 101 -5.54 -14.04 -10.48
N ALA A 102 -4.85 -14.94 -11.18
CA ALA A 102 -5.47 -15.77 -12.22
C ALA A 102 -6.45 -16.81 -11.64
N ARG A 103 -6.13 -17.47 -10.52
CA ARG A 103 -7.06 -18.39 -9.84
C ARG A 103 -8.18 -17.63 -9.16
N PHE A 104 -7.86 -16.50 -8.56
CA PHE A 104 -8.83 -15.61 -7.95
C PHE A 104 -9.89 -15.17 -8.98
N ALA A 105 -9.48 -14.75 -10.18
CA ALA A 105 -10.39 -14.38 -11.26
C ALA A 105 -11.33 -15.53 -11.67
N THR A 106 -10.80 -16.74 -11.84
CA THR A 106 -11.63 -17.93 -12.11
C THR A 106 -12.64 -18.19 -11.00
N LYS A 107 -12.19 -18.13 -9.75
CA LYS A 107 -13.07 -18.38 -8.60
C LYS A 107 -14.15 -17.31 -8.51
N LEU A 108 -13.81 -16.04 -8.68
CA LEU A 108 -14.75 -14.92 -8.73
C LEU A 108 -15.77 -15.09 -9.86
N ALA A 109 -15.33 -15.47 -11.05
CA ALA A 109 -16.21 -15.73 -12.19
C ALA A 109 -17.23 -16.85 -11.91
N SER A 110 -16.91 -17.81 -11.04
CA SER A 110 -17.88 -18.85 -10.63
C SER A 110 -19.09 -18.28 -9.89
N PHE A 111 -18.98 -17.09 -9.27
CA PHE A 111 -20.08 -16.39 -8.59
C PHE A 111 -20.85 -15.43 -9.51
N LYS A 112 -20.48 -15.28 -10.78
CA LYS A 112 -21.12 -14.35 -11.73
C LYS A 112 -22.64 -14.54 -11.86
N HIS A 113 -23.13 -15.77 -11.67
CA HIS A 113 -24.56 -16.10 -11.70
C HIS A 113 -25.37 -15.45 -10.56
N LEU A 114 -24.71 -14.97 -9.50
CA LEU A 114 -25.32 -14.23 -8.39
C LEU A 114 -25.32 -12.71 -8.58
N ASN A 115 -24.78 -12.22 -9.72
CA ASN A 115 -24.59 -10.79 -9.98
C ASN A 115 -23.92 -10.04 -8.80
N PRO A 116 -22.73 -10.48 -8.33
CA PRO A 116 -22.12 -9.91 -7.15
C PRO A 116 -21.61 -8.48 -7.40
N LEU A 117 -21.78 -7.61 -6.40
CA LEU A 117 -21.09 -6.33 -6.33
C LEU A 117 -19.68 -6.56 -5.77
N ILE A 118 -18.65 -6.22 -6.55
CA ILE A 118 -17.25 -6.54 -6.25
C ILE A 118 -16.60 -5.30 -5.63
N VAL A 119 -16.15 -5.44 -4.39
CA VAL A 119 -15.73 -4.32 -3.54
C VAL A 119 -14.31 -4.57 -3.03
N PHE A 120 -13.45 -3.54 -3.11
CA PHE A 120 -12.04 -3.64 -2.77
C PHE A 120 -11.65 -2.67 -1.66
N SER A 121 -11.04 -3.16 -0.56
CA SER A 121 -10.60 -2.29 0.54
C SER A 121 -9.12 -1.90 0.49
N GLY A 122 -8.63 -1.53 -0.69
CA GLY A 122 -7.34 -0.86 -0.87
C GLY A 122 -6.10 -1.73 -0.66
N ASP A 123 -4.95 -1.08 -0.79
CA ASP A 123 -3.60 -1.65 -0.72
C ASP A 123 -3.32 -2.65 -1.84
N CYS A 124 -2.93 -2.12 -3.00
CA CYS A 124 -2.61 -2.91 -4.17
C CYS A 124 -1.33 -2.50 -4.90
N LEU A 125 -0.76 -1.33 -4.57
CA LEU A 125 0.42 -0.83 -5.25
C LEU A 125 1.74 -1.29 -4.64
N ASN A 126 1.87 -1.51 -3.34
CA ASN A 126 3.14 -1.87 -2.70
C ASN A 126 2.86 -2.77 -1.49
N PRO A 127 3.75 -3.68 -0.99
CA PRO A 127 5.21 -3.73 -1.12
C PRO A 127 5.79 -4.84 -2.02
N SER A 128 5.08 -5.33 -3.04
CA SER A 128 5.63 -6.42 -3.87
C SER A 128 6.92 -6.01 -4.60
N THR A 129 7.83 -6.96 -4.83
CA THR A 129 9.04 -6.69 -5.64
C THR A 129 8.66 -6.25 -7.06
N MET A 130 7.65 -6.89 -7.65
CA MET A 130 7.15 -6.55 -8.97
C MET A 130 6.64 -5.10 -9.01
N SER A 131 5.92 -4.67 -7.99
CA SER A 131 5.40 -3.31 -7.94
C SER A 131 6.46 -2.24 -7.77
N SER A 132 7.51 -2.52 -6.99
CA SER A 132 8.68 -1.62 -6.87
C SER A 132 9.33 -1.34 -8.23
N VAL A 133 9.28 -2.31 -9.14
CA VAL A 133 9.84 -2.21 -10.49
C VAL A 133 8.87 -1.53 -11.47
N THR A 134 7.58 -1.84 -11.39
CA THR A 134 6.56 -1.37 -12.34
C THR A 134 5.89 -0.06 -11.92
N GLY A 135 6.16 0.43 -10.71
CA GLY A 135 5.38 1.49 -10.06
C GLY A 135 3.92 1.07 -9.82
N GLY A 136 3.68 -0.20 -9.49
CA GLY A 136 2.32 -0.75 -9.24
C GLY A 136 1.46 -0.98 -10.50
N LYS A 137 1.94 -0.60 -11.70
CA LYS A 137 1.17 -0.65 -12.96
C LYS A 137 0.74 -2.06 -13.39
N GLN A 138 1.34 -3.11 -12.84
CA GLN A 138 0.93 -4.51 -13.05
C GLN A 138 -0.48 -4.80 -12.52
N MET A 139 -0.94 -4.04 -11.52
CA MET A 139 -2.20 -4.28 -10.85
C MET A 139 -3.41 -3.73 -11.63
N ILE A 140 -3.20 -2.71 -12.46
CA ILE A 140 -4.25 -2.08 -13.30
C ILE A 140 -5.02 -3.12 -14.13
N PRO A 141 -4.36 -3.95 -14.99
CA PRO A 141 -5.08 -4.93 -15.80
C PRO A 141 -5.75 -6.01 -14.95
N VAL A 142 -5.19 -6.36 -13.79
CA VAL A 142 -5.79 -7.34 -12.87
C VAL A 142 -7.10 -6.80 -12.29
N LEU A 143 -7.10 -5.62 -11.65
CA LEU A 143 -8.31 -5.03 -11.07
C LEU A 143 -9.40 -4.79 -12.13
N ASN A 144 -8.98 -4.37 -13.34
CA ASN A 144 -9.90 -4.19 -14.46
C ASN A 144 -10.51 -5.50 -14.95
N ALA A 145 -9.77 -6.61 -14.95
CA ALA A 145 -10.28 -7.94 -15.30
C ALA A 145 -11.23 -8.49 -14.23
N LEU A 146 -11.00 -8.17 -12.96
CA LEU A 146 -11.87 -8.55 -11.84
C LEU A 146 -13.19 -7.76 -11.82
N ASN A 147 -13.34 -6.69 -12.61
CA ASN A 147 -14.51 -5.82 -12.64
C ASN A 147 -14.88 -5.27 -11.25
N VAL A 148 -13.88 -4.79 -10.50
CA VAL A 148 -14.11 -4.08 -9.24
C VAL A 148 -15.09 -2.94 -9.47
N ASN A 149 -16.09 -2.82 -8.60
CA ASN A 149 -17.13 -1.80 -8.71
C ASN A 149 -16.79 -0.54 -7.92
N ILE A 150 -16.06 -0.66 -6.82
CA ILE A 150 -15.66 0.45 -5.97
C ILE A 150 -14.49 0.05 -5.06
N ALA A 151 -13.60 1.01 -4.79
CA ALA A 151 -12.45 0.84 -3.92
C ALA A 151 -12.29 1.97 -2.91
N VAL A 152 -11.55 1.75 -1.83
CA VAL A 152 -10.99 2.79 -0.94
C VAL A 152 -9.48 2.75 -1.04
N PHE A 153 -8.81 3.89 -0.94
CA PHE A 153 -7.34 3.90 -0.90
C PHE A 153 -6.81 3.31 0.41
N GLY A 154 -5.78 2.47 0.30
CA GLY A 154 -4.95 2.05 1.42
C GLY A 154 -3.66 2.87 1.53
N ASN A 155 -2.85 2.64 2.55
CA ASN A 155 -1.63 3.44 2.77
C ASN A 155 -0.57 3.15 1.72
N HIS A 156 -0.42 1.87 1.35
CA HIS A 156 0.60 1.47 0.38
C HIS A 156 0.25 1.86 -1.06
N ASP A 157 -0.99 2.30 -1.31
CA ASP A 157 -1.36 2.93 -2.57
C ASP A 157 -0.66 4.30 -2.75
N PHE A 158 -0.19 4.94 -1.68
CA PHE A 158 0.52 6.22 -1.75
C PHE A 158 2.04 6.08 -1.90
N ASP A 159 2.61 4.87 -1.82
CA ASP A 159 4.06 4.68 -1.72
C ASP A 159 4.85 5.21 -2.93
N PHE A 160 4.22 5.36 -4.09
CA PHE A 160 4.84 5.90 -5.31
C PHE A 160 4.53 7.39 -5.55
N GLY A 161 3.84 8.05 -4.63
CA GLY A 161 3.45 9.46 -4.76
C GLY A 161 2.00 9.66 -5.19
N VAL A 162 1.42 10.79 -4.78
CA VAL A 162 0.02 11.16 -5.04
C VAL A 162 -0.27 11.26 -6.54
N ASP A 163 0.66 11.82 -7.33
CA ASP A 163 0.48 11.98 -8.78
C ASP A 163 0.39 10.62 -9.50
N GLU A 164 1.29 9.68 -9.19
CA GLU A 164 1.25 8.33 -9.77
C GLU A 164 -0.01 7.56 -9.31
N LEU A 165 -0.46 7.76 -8.07
CA LEU A 165 -1.71 7.17 -7.58
C LEU A 165 -2.93 7.72 -8.32
N MET A 166 -2.96 9.02 -8.63
CA MET A 166 -4.04 9.62 -9.44
C MET A 166 -4.03 9.07 -10.87
N GLU A 167 -2.86 8.88 -11.48
CA GLU A 167 -2.74 8.24 -12.79
C GLU A 167 -3.19 6.76 -12.75
N PHE A 168 -2.79 6.03 -11.71
CA PHE A 168 -3.16 4.63 -11.50
C PHE A 168 -4.69 4.49 -11.35
N SER A 169 -5.28 5.24 -10.43
CA SER A 169 -6.72 5.16 -10.14
C SER A 169 -7.55 5.56 -11.36
N ALA A 170 -7.15 6.58 -12.11
CA ALA A 170 -7.77 6.97 -13.37
C ALA A 170 -7.68 5.90 -14.47
N ALA A 171 -6.67 5.02 -14.42
CA ALA A 171 -6.52 3.90 -15.34
C ALA A 171 -7.31 2.63 -14.92
N THR A 172 -7.81 2.60 -13.69
CA THR A 172 -8.78 1.58 -13.24
C THR A 172 -10.21 1.95 -13.64
N LYS A 173 -11.08 0.95 -13.74
CA LYS A 173 -12.50 1.12 -14.16
C LYS A 173 -13.47 1.31 -13.00
N CYS A 174 -12.99 1.65 -11.80
CA CYS A 174 -13.80 1.86 -10.61
C CYS A 174 -13.50 3.20 -9.93
N PRO A 175 -14.50 3.81 -9.26
CA PRO A 175 -14.26 4.92 -8.36
C PRO A 175 -13.43 4.48 -7.15
N TRP A 176 -12.58 5.40 -6.68
CA TRP A 176 -11.77 5.26 -5.47
C TRP A 176 -12.22 6.28 -4.43
N LEU A 177 -12.46 5.82 -3.21
CA LEU A 177 -12.95 6.64 -2.11
C LEU A 177 -11.83 7.04 -1.16
N LEU A 178 -11.92 8.27 -0.64
CA LEU A 178 -11.19 8.73 0.54
C LEU A 178 -11.93 9.92 1.14
N SER A 179 -12.81 9.64 2.10
CA SER A 179 -13.80 10.58 2.60
C SER A 179 -13.24 11.56 3.64
N ASN A 180 -12.23 11.13 4.42
CA ASN A 180 -11.88 11.79 5.67
C ASN A 180 -10.43 12.30 5.74
N VAL A 181 -9.77 12.47 4.59
CA VAL A 181 -8.46 13.11 4.47
C VAL A 181 -8.51 14.16 3.37
N ILE A 182 -8.23 15.41 3.75
CA ILE A 182 -8.25 16.57 2.86
C ILE A 182 -6.82 17.02 2.62
N ASP A 183 -6.45 17.24 1.37
CA ASP A 183 -5.21 17.92 1.00
C ASP A 183 -5.35 19.42 1.26
N ASN A 184 -4.48 19.98 2.11
CA ASN A 184 -4.53 21.38 2.51
C ASN A 184 -4.16 22.35 1.37
N MET A 185 -3.41 21.89 0.36
CA MET A 185 -3.04 22.70 -0.80
C MET A 185 -4.23 22.92 -1.73
N THR A 186 -4.98 21.85 -2.03
CA THR A 186 -6.11 21.91 -2.95
C THR A 186 -7.45 22.14 -2.25
N ASN A 187 -7.52 21.91 -0.93
CA ASN A 187 -8.74 21.90 -0.14
C ASN A 187 -9.80 20.93 -0.71
N ARG A 188 -9.32 19.81 -1.27
CA ARG A 188 -10.10 18.68 -1.79
C ARG A 188 -9.63 17.39 -1.12
N GLN A 189 -10.33 16.29 -1.37
CA GLN A 189 -9.92 14.97 -0.89
C GLN A 189 -8.54 14.62 -1.44
N LEU A 190 -7.69 14.05 -0.58
CA LEU A 190 -6.36 13.61 -0.98
C LEU A 190 -6.45 12.62 -2.17
N ALA A 191 -5.53 12.75 -3.13
CA ALA A 191 -5.50 11.98 -4.38
C ALA A 191 -6.80 12.03 -5.22
N ASP A 192 -7.57 13.12 -5.11
CA ASP A 192 -8.87 13.28 -5.78
C ASP A 192 -9.87 12.14 -5.47
N GLY A 193 -9.72 11.49 -4.30
CA GLY A 193 -10.64 10.44 -3.84
C GLY A 193 -12.07 10.95 -3.69
N GLU A 194 -13.05 10.14 -4.09
CA GLU A 194 -14.45 10.50 -3.93
C GLU A 194 -14.85 10.49 -2.45
N ILE A 195 -15.64 11.48 -2.04
CA ILE A 195 -16.13 11.59 -0.65
C ILE A 195 -17.11 10.47 -0.32
N LYS A 196 -18.01 10.16 -1.25
CA LYS A 196 -19.06 9.14 -1.09
C LYS A 196 -19.58 8.78 -2.47
N HIS A 197 -20.14 7.58 -2.62
CA HIS A 197 -20.68 7.11 -3.89
C HIS A 197 -21.98 6.33 -3.68
N ILE A 198 -22.91 6.38 -4.64
CA ILE A 198 -24.12 5.55 -4.64
C ILE A 198 -24.13 4.66 -5.88
N ILE A 199 -24.20 3.35 -5.68
CA ILE A 199 -24.39 2.36 -6.74
C ILE A 199 -25.83 1.87 -6.68
N GLU A 200 -26.54 1.91 -7.82
CA GLU A 200 -27.80 1.18 -7.95
C GLU A 200 -27.50 -0.28 -8.33
N TRP A 201 -27.82 -1.22 -7.44
CA TRP A 201 -27.56 -2.63 -7.62
C TRP A 201 -28.80 -3.45 -7.28
N ASP A 202 -29.22 -4.33 -8.17
CA ASP A 202 -30.45 -5.13 -8.05
C ASP A 202 -31.68 -4.31 -7.60
N GLU A 203 -31.84 -3.13 -8.22
CA GLU A 203 -32.92 -2.15 -7.97
C GLU A 203 -32.91 -1.55 -6.55
N ARG A 204 -31.74 -1.51 -5.89
CA ARG A 204 -31.51 -0.85 -4.60
C ARG A 204 -30.36 0.14 -4.69
N LYS A 205 -30.49 1.26 -3.99
CA LYS A 205 -29.39 2.23 -3.85
C LYS A 205 -28.49 1.85 -2.69
N ILE A 206 -27.23 1.57 -2.97
CA ILE A 206 -26.21 1.23 -1.98
C ILE A 206 -25.23 2.40 -1.88
N GLY A 207 -25.14 2.99 -0.70
CA GLY A 207 -24.23 4.09 -0.41
C GLY A 207 -22.88 3.58 0.11
N PHE A 208 -21.80 4.22 -0.33
CA PHE A 208 -20.43 3.90 0.05
C PHE A 208 -19.69 5.13 0.57
N ILE A 209 -18.88 4.91 1.60
CA ILE A 209 -17.93 5.87 2.17
C ILE A 209 -16.56 5.19 2.34
N GLY A 210 -15.47 5.92 2.14
CA GLY A 210 -14.10 5.43 2.29
C GLY A 210 -13.41 6.07 3.47
N LEU A 211 -13.09 5.30 4.52
CA LEU A 211 -12.56 5.85 5.77
C LEU A 211 -11.20 5.25 6.13
N VAL A 212 -10.27 6.11 6.53
CA VAL A 212 -8.96 5.73 7.08
C VAL A 212 -8.81 6.20 8.54
N GLU A 213 -7.89 5.60 9.28
CA GLU A 213 -7.60 5.95 10.68
C GLU A 213 -6.61 7.11 10.76
N GLU A 214 -6.48 7.78 11.91
CA GLU A 214 -5.51 8.89 12.04
C GLU A 214 -4.07 8.36 11.93
N GLU A 215 -3.81 7.19 12.53
CA GLU A 215 -2.53 6.49 12.47
C GLU A 215 -2.18 6.00 11.06
N TRP A 216 -3.09 6.06 10.09
CA TRP A 216 -2.80 5.77 8.70
C TRP A 216 -1.88 6.83 8.08
N LEU A 217 -2.04 8.10 8.48
CA LEU A 217 -1.24 9.21 7.95
C LEU A 217 0.25 9.06 8.20
N VAL A 218 0.63 8.47 9.35
CA VAL A 218 2.05 8.26 9.70
C VAL A 218 2.67 7.10 8.92
N THR A 219 1.88 6.33 8.19
CA THR A 219 2.33 5.21 7.37
C THR A 219 2.55 5.59 5.90
N LEU A 220 2.17 6.81 5.50
CA LEU A 220 2.34 7.28 4.12
C LEU A 220 3.79 7.64 3.85
N ALA A 221 4.41 6.98 2.89
CA ALA A 221 5.82 7.22 2.58
C ALA A 221 6.08 8.57 1.89
N THR A 222 5.08 9.13 1.20
CA THR A 222 5.26 10.27 0.29
C THR A 222 4.35 11.46 0.58
N VAL A 223 3.58 11.41 1.67
CA VAL A 223 2.63 12.48 2.04
C VAL A 223 2.98 12.94 3.44
N ASP A 224 3.23 14.25 3.58
CA ASP A 224 3.47 14.84 4.88
C ASP A 224 2.13 15.03 5.62
N ARG A 225 2.07 14.59 6.88
CA ARG A 225 0.88 14.72 7.73
C ARG A 225 0.51 16.19 7.98
N GLU A 226 1.47 17.10 7.94
CA GLU A 226 1.24 18.53 8.08
C GLU A 226 0.57 19.15 6.83
N GLU A 227 0.63 18.48 5.68
CA GLU A 227 0.03 18.91 4.42
C GLU A 227 -1.42 18.45 4.25
N VAL A 228 -1.94 17.66 5.18
CA VAL A 228 -3.29 17.12 5.14
C VAL A 228 -4.09 17.46 6.39
N THR A 229 -5.41 17.50 6.25
CA THR A 229 -6.36 17.61 7.36
C THR A 229 -7.12 16.31 7.49
N TYR A 230 -6.98 15.67 8.65
CA TYR A 230 -7.73 14.48 9.03
C TYR A 230 -9.07 14.84 9.68
N LEU A 231 -10.12 14.11 9.29
CA LEU A 231 -11.42 14.13 9.94
C LEU A 231 -11.64 12.78 10.64
N ASP A 232 -12.03 12.80 11.92
CA ASP A 232 -12.29 11.58 12.68
C ASP A 232 -13.33 10.68 11.99
N PHE A 233 -12.93 9.44 11.70
CA PHE A 233 -13.71 8.49 10.91
C PHE A 233 -15.10 8.19 11.50
N VAL A 234 -15.28 8.28 12.83
CA VAL A 234 -16.59 8.05 13.46
C VAL A 234 -17.55 9.19 13.17
N LYS A 235 -17.09 10.43 13.36
CA LYS A 235 -17.88 11.63 13.10
C LYS A 235 -18.21 11.73 11.62
N GLU A 236 -17.21 11.52 10.78
CA GLU A 236 -17.36 11.63 9.33
C GLU A 236 -18.22 10.50 8.76
N GLY A 237 -18.00 9.27 9.22
CA GLY A 237 -18.85 8.13 8.85
C GLY A 237 -20.31 8.34 9.23
N THR A 238 -20.59 8.88 10.41
CA THR A 238 -21.97 9.22 10.84
C THR A 238 -22.59 10.31 9.96
N ARG A 239 -21.84 11.38 9.68
CA ARG A 239 -22.30 12.51 8.87
C ARG A 239 -22.65 12.05 7.44
N LEU A 240 -21.72 11.36 6.79
CA LEU A 240 -21.87 10.91 5.41
C LEU A 240 -22.91 9.81 5.27
N SER A 241 -23.01 8.89 6.24
CA SER A 241 -24.08 7.89 6.25
C SER A 241 -25.45 8.56 6.26
N LYS A 242 -25.65 9.57 7.10
CA LYS A 242 -26.90 10.33 7.14
C LYS A 242 -27.22 10.98 5.79
N GLU A 243 -26.24 11.62 5.16
CA GLU A 243 -26.45 12.25 3.84
C GLU A 243 -26.79 11.21 2.75
N LEU A 244 -26.10 10.06 2.73
CA LEU A 244 -26.42 8.98 1.81
C LEU A 244 -27.86 8.48 1.99
N ARG A 245 -28.34 8.37 3.24
CA ARG A 245 -29.74 8.04 3.51
C ARG A 245 -30.71 9.10 3.00
N GLU A 246 -30.39 10.38 3.18
CA GLU A 246 -31.20 11.50 2.66
C GLU A 246 -31.24 11.51 1.12
N GLU A 247 -30.16 11.03 0.47
CA GLU A 247 -30.06 10.82 -0.98
C GLU A 247 -30.74 9.51 -1.46
N GLY A 248 -31.29 8.73 -0.52
CA GLY A 248 -32.10 7.55 -0.77
C GLY A 248 -31.35 6.22 -0.72
N ALA A 249 -30.13 6.17 -0.17
CA ALA A 249 -29.43 4.91 0.07
C ALA A 249 -30.20 4.01 1.04
N GLU A 250 -30.48 2.79 0.61
CA GLU A 250 -31.21 1.77 1.37
C GLU A 250 -30.28 0.89 2.19
N PHE A 251 -29.00 0.86 1.82
CA PHE A 251 -27.94 0.17 2.54
C PHE A 251 -26.66 1.01 2.48
N VAL A 252 -25.94 1.16 3.58
CA VAL A 252 -24.70 1.97 3.65
C VAL A 252 -23.53 1.11 4.08
N VAL A 253 -22.50 1.08 3.24
CA VAL A 253 -21.27 0.34 3.43
C VAL A 253 -20.11 1.31 3.67
N ALA A 254 -19.38 1.12 4.76
CA ALA A 254 -18.10 1.78 4.96
C ALA A 254 -16.97 0.88 4.47
N LEU A 255 -16.25 1.35 3.45
CA LEU A 255 -14.98 0.76 3.04
C LEU A 255 -13.90 1.39 3.91
N THR A 256 -13.10 0.57 4.57
CA THR A 256 -12.11 1.07 5.52
C THR A 256 -10.73 0.54 5.21
N HIS A 257 -9.71 1.35 5.47
CA HIS A 257 -8.32 0.90 5.49
C HIS A 257 -7.72 1.26 6.85
N MET A 258 -8.10 0.47 7.86
CA MET A 258 -7.87 0.75 9.27
C MET A 258 -7.57 -0.53 10.03
N ARG A 259 -6.87 -0.41 11.17
CA ARG A 259 -6.65 -1.56 12.05
C ARG A 259 -7.95 -1.99 12.70
N GLY A 260 -8.06 -3.28 13.02
CA GLY A 260 -9.25 -3.89 13.61
C GLY A 260 -9.85 -3.16 14.83
N PRO A 261 -9.05 -2.60 15.76
CA PRO A 261 -9.58 -1.79 16.86
C PRO A 261 -10.35 -0.54 16.40
N ASN A 262 -9.92 0.12 15.33
CA ASN A 262 -10.57 1.32 14.81
C ASN A 262 -11.81 0.98 13.97
N ASP A 263 -11.82 -0.13 13.24
CA ASP A 263 -13.06 -0.67 12.65
C ASP A 263 -14.11 -1.02 13.71
N ARG A 264 -13.68 -1.62 14.82
CA ARG A 264 -14.56 -1.87 15.98
C ARG A 264 -15.10 -0.57 16.55
N ARG A 265 -14.25 0.43 16.76
CA ARG A 265 -14.68 1.75 17.24
C ARG A 265 -15.69 2.40 16.29
N LEU A 266 -15.50 2.27 14.98
CA LEU A 266 -16.45 2.75 13.98
C LEU A 266 -17.80 2.03 14.12
N ALA A 267 -17.78 0.70 14.22
CA ALA A 267 -18.99 -0.12 14.40
C ALA A 267 -19.79 0.24 15.67
N GLU A 268 -19.10 0.50 16.78
CA GLU A 268 -19.71 0.79 18.09
C GLU A 268 -20.25 2.23 18.20
N GLN A 269 -19.60 3.19 17.54
CA GLN A 269 -19.84 4.62 17.80
C GLN A 269 -20.49 5.37 16.63
N ALA A 270 -20.32 4.92 15.39
CA ALA A 270 -20.94 5.58 14.25
C ALA A 270 -22.41 5.15 14.09
N THR A 271 -23.22 6.02 13.49
CA THR A 271 -24.63 5.72 13.23
C THR A 271 -24.94 5.77 11.74
N GLY A 272 -25.82 4.88 11.28
CA GLY A 272 -26.31 4.82 9.90
C GLY A 272 -25.53 3.92 8.94
N ILE A 273 -24.38 3.36 9.38
CA ILE A 273 -23.59 2.35 8.67
C ILE A 273 -24.17 0.96 8.95
N ASP A 274 -24.36 0.15 7.92
CA ASP A 274 -24.90 -1.21 8.03
C ASP A 274 -23.82 -2.30 7.98
N LEU A 275 -22.72 -2.02 7.27
CA LEU A 275 -21.64 -2.96 6.98
C LEU A 275 -20.31 -2.22 6.88
N ILE A 276 -19.27 -2.78 7.49
CA ILE A 276 -17.89 -2.29 7.40
C ILE A 276 -17.06 -3.37 6.70
N LEU A 277 -16.37 -2.97 5.63
CA LEU A 277 -15.48 -3.80 4.82
C LEU A 277 -14.06 -3.22 4.88
N GLY A 278 -13.18 -3.85 5.64
CA GLY A 278 -11.87 -3.34 5.99
C GLY A 278 -10.68 -3.99 5.27
N GLY A 279 -9.51 -3.37 5.41
CA GLY A 279 -8.18 -3.86 5.02
C GLY A 279 -7.11 -3.55 6.09
N HIS A 280 -5.83 -3.47 5.72
CA HIS A 280 -4.65 -3.10 6.55
C HIS A 280 -4.04 -4.22 7.41
N ASP A 281 -4.85 -5.00 8.12
CA ASP A 281 -4.32 -5.99 9.08
C ASP A 281 -3.80 -7.28 8.43
N HIS A 282 -4.15 -7.54 7.15
CA HIS A 282 -3.90 -8.79 6.39
C HIS A 282 -4.57 -10.05 6.95
N ASP A 283 -5.26 -9.93 8.08
CA ASP A 283 -5.99 -11.01 8.72
C ASP A 283 -7.39 -11.19 8.11
N TYR A 284 -7.85 -12.44 8.08
CA TYR A 284 -9.26 -12.72 7.85
C TYR A 284 -10.05 -12.47 9.13
N PHE A 285 -11.07 -11.62 9.05
CA PHE A 285 -11.92 -11.25 10.17
C PHE A 285 -13.36 -11.13 9.70
N ALA A 286 -14.31 -11.76 10.40
CA ALA A 286 -15.73 -11.57 10.11
C ALA A 286 -16.51 -11.69 11.42
N GLN A 287 -16.93 -10.55 11.98
CA GLN A 287 -17.67 -10.51 13.24
C GLN A 287 -18.78 -9.46 13.19
N LYS A 288 -19.87 -9.76 13.90
CA LYS A 288 -20.90 -8.76 14.20
C LYS A 288 -20.52 -8.05 15.49
N ILE A 289 -20.35 -6.73 15.43
CA ILE A 289 -20.07 -5.84 16.55
C ILE A 289 -21.32 -5.00 16.75
N ASP A 290 -22.01 -5.21 17.86
CA ASP A 290 -23.38 -4.74 18.09
C ASP A 290 -24.32 -5.12 16.93
N ASP A 291 -24.75 -4.13 16.15
CA ASP A 291 -25.63 -4.32 14.99
C ASP A 291 -24.94 -4.26 13.63
N VAL A 292 -23.62 -3.99 13.60
CA VAL A 292 -22.84 -3.81 12.36
C VAL A 292 -21.92 -5.01 12.13
N HIS A 293 -21.89 -5.52 10.90
CA HIS A 293 -20.90 -6.54 10.53
C HIS A 293 -19.60 -5.85 10.12
N VAL A 294 -18.48 -6.35 10.63
CA VAL A 294 -17.12 -5.92 10.28
C VAL A 294 -16.40 -7.10 9.64
N ILE A 295 -15.95 -6.92 8.40
CA ILE A 295 -15.38 -7.98 7.58
C ILE A 295 -14.05 -7.52 6.96
N LYS A 296 -13.03 -8.38 7.05
CA LYS A 296 -11.74 -8.31 6.38
C LYS A 296 -11.46 -9.67 5.74
N SER A 297 -10.88 -9.65 4.56
CA SER A 297 -10.81 -10.81 3.66
C SER A 297 -9.38 -11.26 3.42
N GLY A 298 -8.50 -11.19 4.44
CA GLY A 298 -7.13 -11.69 4.34
C GLY A 298 -6.23 -10.79 3.49
N THR A 299 -5.44 -11.39 2.59
CA THR A 299 -4.44 -10.68 1.76
C THR A 299 -4.05 -11.50 0.52
N ASP A 300 -3.39 -10.86 -0.47
CA ASP A 300 -2.65 -11.48 -1.59
C ASP A 300 -3.50 -12.42 -2.47
N PHE A 301 -4.77 -12.07 -2.67
CA PHE A 301 -5.72 -12.90 -3.41
C PHE A 301 -5.87 -14.32 -2.86
N ARG A 302 -5.46 -14.58 -1.61
CA ARG A 302 -5.52 -15.91 -0.99
C ARG A 302 -6.95 -16.33 -0.68
N GLU A 303 -7.82 -15.34 -0.52
CA GLU A 303 -9.20 -15.52 -0.13
C GLU A 303 -10.02 -14.27 -0.46
N PHE A 304 -11.34 -14.43 -0.48
CA PHE A 304 -12.29 -13.34 -0.48
C PHE A 304 -13.53 -13.70 0.35
N SER A 305 -14.28 -12.70 0.80
CA SER A 305 -15.55 -12.90 1.47
C SER A 305 -16.70 -12.81 0.47
N CYS A 306 -17.53 -13.85 0.38
CA CYS A 306 -18.81 -13.82 -0.30
C CYS A 306 -19.90 -13.50 0.74
N ILE A 307 -20.49 -12.31 0.63
CA ILE A 307 -21.41 -11.74 1.61
C ILE A 307 -22.80 -11.70 0.98
N THR A 308 -23.74 -12.38 1.60
CA THR A 308 -25.15 -12.38 1.18
C THR A 308 -25.96 -11.48 2.11
N VAL A 309 -26.54 -10.41 1.56
CA VAL A 309 -27.45 -9.52 2.28
C VAL A 309 -28.88 -9.89 1.92
N ASN A 310 -29.62 -10.43 2.88
CA ASN A 310 -31.01 -10.84 2.74
C ASN A 310 -31.93 -9.74 3.31
N PHE A 311 -32.71 -9.09 2.44
CA PHE A 311 -33.61 -8.00 2.82
C PHE A 311 -35.04 -8.51 3.09
N ASN A 312 -35.61 -8.05 4.19
CA ASN A 312 -37.02 -8.21 4.52
C ASN A 312 -37.87 -7.11 3.88
N LYS A 313 -39.21 -7.29 3.92
CA LYS A 313 -40.17 -6.32 3.35
C LYS A 313 -40.17 -4.95 4.05
N ASP A 314 -39.73 -4.91 5.30
CA ASP A 314 -39.57 -3.69 6.10
C ASP A 314 -38.19 -3.05 5.95
N ASN A 315 -37.38 -3.51 4.99
CA ASN A 315 -35.97 -3.15 4.76
C ASN A 315 -35.00 -3.52 5.90
N SER A 316 -35.44 -4.21 6.96
CA SER A 316 -34.49 -4.89 7.84
C SER A 316 -33.74 -5.97 7.04
N PHE A 317 -32.53 -6.32 7.47
CA PHE A 317 -31.70 -7.27 6.73
C PHE A 317 -30.97 -8.24 7.65
N ARG A 318 -30.52 -9.35 7.06
CA ARG A 318 -29.59 -10.29 7.65
C ARG A 318 -28.41 -10.49 6.72
N ILE A 319 -27.21 -10.59 7.28
CA ILE A 319 -25.98 -10.84 6.56
C ILE A 319 -25.51 -12.27 6.86
N ASP A 320 -25.17 -13.01 5.81
CA ASP A 320 -24.47 -14.29 5.90
C ASP A 320 -23.13 -14.16 5.15
N VAL A 321 -22.03 -14.54 5.80
CA VAL A 321 -20.67 -14.36 5.26
C VAL A 321 -20.03 -15.73 5.05
N GLN A 322 -19.49 -15.94 3.85
CA GLN A 322 -18.73 -17.13 3.51
C GLN A 322 -17.31 -16.76 3.11
N ARG A 323 -16.33 -17.34 3.82
CA ARG A 323 -14.92 -17.30 3.42
C ARG A 323 -14.69 -18.22 2.23
N ILE A 324 -14.08 -17.70 1.16
CA ILE A 324 -13.71 -18.47 -0.02
C ILE A 324 -12.19 -18.42 -0.16
N GLU A 325 -11.53 -19.57 -0.01
CA GLU A 325 -10.08 -19.69 -0.19
C GLU A 325 -9.73 -19.98 -1.64
N ILE A 326 -8.59 -19.44 -2.09
CA ILE A 326 -8.04 -19.64 -3.43
C ILE A 326 -6.93 -20.69 -3.37
N THR A 327 -7.32 -21.92 -3.68
CA THR A 327 -6.48 -23.12 -3.58
C THR A 327 -5.91 -23.55 -4.93
N SER A 328 -4.87 -24.39 -4.92
CA SER A 328 -4.14 -24.77 -6.14
C SER A 328 -4.94 -25.61 -7.14
N ASP A 329 -6.03 -26.26 -6.70
CA ASP A 329 -6.94 -27.02 -7.54
C ASP A 329 -7.87 -26.15 -8.40
N ILE A 330 -7.98 -24.86 -8.09
CA ILE A 330 -8.73 -23.90 -8.92
C ILE A 330 -7.92 -23.65 -10.20
N PRO A 331 -8.53 -23.81 -11.40
CA PRO A 331 -7.84 -23.50 -12.64
C PRO A 331 -7.56 -21.99 -12.76
N GLU A 332 -6.49 -21.65 -13.48
CA GLU A 332 -6.13 -20.26 -13.75
C GLU A 332 -6.97 -19.69 -14.89
N ASP A 333 -7.44 -18.45 -14.73
CA ASP A 333 -8.09 -17.73 -15.82
C ASP A 333 -7.04 -17.43 -16.92
N PRO A 334 -7.29 -17.80 -18.19
CA PRO A 334 -6.27 -17.69 -19.23
C PRO A 334 -5.91 -16.25 -19.60
N GLU A 335 -6.85 -15.29 -19.50
CA GLU A 335 -6.61 -13.89 -19.83
C GLU A 335 -5.78 -13.21 -18.72
N VAL A 336 -6.17 -13.43 -17.46
CA VAL A 336 -5.42 -12.93 -16.32
C VAL A 336 -4.06 -13.61 -16.20
N LYS A 337 -3.97 -14.93 -16.48
CA LYS A 337 -2.70 -15.65 -16.51
C LYS A 337 -1.74 -15.08 -17.56
N SER A 338 -2.23 -14.75 -18.75
CA SER A 338 -1.40 -14.09 -19.77
C SER A 338 -0.88 -12.72 -19.30
N THR A 339 -1.66 -12.01 -18.49
CA THR A 339 -1.23 -10.74 -17.88
C THR A 339 -0.15 -10.99 -16.84
N VAL A 340 -0.34 -11.95 -15.94
CA VAL A 340 0.65 -12.35 -14.94
C VAL A 340 1.95 -12.76 -15.62
N ASP A 341 1.90 -13.65 -16.61
CA ASP A 341 3.08 -14.14 -17.34
C ASP A 341 3.86 -13.04 -18.05
N LYS A 342 3.16 -12.02 -18.57
CA LYS A 342 3.82 -10.85 -19.17
C LYS A 342 4.68 -10.12 -18.14
N TYR A 343 4.18 -9.87 -16.94
CA TYR A 343 4.93 -9.14 -15.91
C TYR A 343 6.01 -10.00 -15.26
N VAL A 344 5.76 -11.31 -15.08
CA VAL A 344 6.78 -12.27 -14.64
C VAL A 344 7.93 -12.30 -15.65
N GLY A 345 7.64 -12.43 -16.95
CA GLY A 345 8.66 -12.39 -17.99
C GLY A 345 9.44 -11.07 -18.02
N MET A 346 8.77 -9.94 -17.76
CA MET A 346 9.45 -8.64 -17.62
C MET A 346 10.41 -8.61 -16.42
N MET A 347 10.01 -9.19 -15.28
CA MET A 347 10.91 -9.34 -14.13
C MET A 347 12.10 -10.25 -14.45
N ASP A 348 11.86 -11.37 -15.13
CA ASP A 348 12.93 -12.30 -15.54
C ASP A 348 13.94 -11.62 -16.47
N ASP A 349 13.46 -10.87 -17.46
CA ASP A 349 14.32 -10.11 -18.38
C ASP A 349 15.16 -9.06 -17.64
N MET A 350 14.56 -8.37 -16.66
CA MET A 350 15.27 -7.40 -15.82
C MET A 350 16.31 -8.07 -14.91
N MET A 351 15.99 -9.22 -14.33
CA MET A 351 16.90 -9.99 -13.49
C MET A 351 18.11 -10.52 -14.28
N GLU A 352 17.95 -10.73 -15.59
CA GLU A 352 19.01 -11.13 -16.51
C GLU A 352 19.86 -9.97 -17.05
N GLU A 353 19.47 -8.71 -16.79
CA GLU A 353 20.24 -7.52 -17.18
C GLU A 353 21.64 -7.55 -16.58
N VAL A 354 22.64 -7.33 -17.43
CA VAL A 354 24.04 -7.22 -17.02
C VAL A 354 24.30 -5.79 -16.55
N ILE A 355 24.45 -5.61 -15.24
CA ILE A 355 24.71 -4.31 -14.62
C ILE A 355 26.21 -3.99 -14.52
N GLY A 356 27.07 -4.98 -14.74
CA GLY A 356 28.52 -4.79 -14.78
C GLY A 356 29.28 -6.06 -15.12
N GLU A 357 30.60 -5.98 -14.97
CA GLU A 357 31.50 -7.12 -15.09
C GLU A 357 32.43 -7.14 -13.88
N VAL A 358 32.57 -8.29 -13.25
CA VAL A 358 33.48 -8.52 -12.12
C VAL A 358 34.67 -9.34 -12.60
N GLU A 359 35.90 -8.85 -12.38
CA GLU A 359 37.11 -9.53 -12.87
C GLU A 359 37.60 -10.63 -11.92
N VAL A 360 37.09 -10.66 -10.69
CA VAL A 360 37.52 -11.56 -9.62
C VAL A 360 36.32 -12.23 -8.97
N GLU A 361 36.57 -13.37 -8.31
CA GLU A 361 35.56 -14.03 -7.49
C GLU A 361 35.18 -13.14 -6.30
N LEU A 362 33.89 -12.97 -6.00
CA LEU A 362 33.42 -12.27 -4.80
C LEU A 362 32.90 -13.28 -3.76
N ASP A 363 33.55 -13.34 -2.59
CA ASP A 363 33.20 -14.30 -1.52
C ASP A 363 32.02 -13.80 -0.67
N GLY A 364 30.81 -14.27 -0.97
CA GLY A 364 29.58 -13.96 -0.24
C GLY A 364 29.09 -15.04 0.71
N ARG A 365 29.91 -16.06 1.00
CA ARG A 365 29.54 -17.17 1.90
C ARG A 365 29.38 -16.68 3.33
N PHE A 366 28.35 -17.15 4.02
CA PHE A 366 28.06 -16.80 5.41
C PHE A 366 29.21 -17.13 6.36
N ALA A 367 29.90 -18.25 6.11
CA ALA A 367 31.07 -18.65 6.89
C ALA A 367 32.23 -17.62 6.81
N SER A 368 32.37 -16.91 5.68
CA SER A 368 33.39 -15.88 5.48
C SER A 368 32.91 -14.53 5.99
N ILE A 369 31.82 -13.98 5.43
CA ILE A 369 31.39 -12.59 5.64
C ILE A 369 31.10 -12.25 7.12
N ARG A 370 30.73 -13.25 7.94
CA ARG A 370 30.38 -13.05 9.35
C ARG A 370 31.56 -13.17 10.31
N THR A 371 32.72 -13.58 9.81
CA THR A 371 33.88 -13.92 10.66
C THR A 371 35.14 -13.17 10.28
N LYS A 372 35.20 -12.64 9.05
CA LYS A 372 36.34 -11.90 8.53
C LYS A 372 35.89 -10.95 7.41
N GLU A 373 36.78 -10.04 7.07
CA GLU A 373 36.66 -9.19 5.90
C GLU A 373 36.58 -10.02 4.61
N THR A 374 35.75 -9.57 3.66
CA THR A 374 35.59 -10.19 2.34
C THR A 374 35.58 -9.12 1.27
N ASN A 375 36.06 -9.47 0.08
CA ASN A 375 36.06 -8.56 -1.05
C ASN A 375 34.65 -8.22 -1.56
N LEU A 376 33.65 -9.09 -1.34
CA LEU A 376 32.24 -8.75 -1.61
C LEU A 376 31.77 -7.61 -0.68
N GLY A 377 32.09 -7.70 0.62
CA GLY A 377 31.77 -6.64 1.58
C GLY A 377 32.40 -5.32 1.17
N ASN A 378 33.71 -5.34 0.86
CA ASN A 378 34.44 -4.16 0.40
C ASN A 378 33.83 -3.59 -0.89
N PHE A 379 33.54 -4.44 -1.89
CA PHE A 379 32.91 -4.03 -3.14
C PHE A 379 31.59 -3.26 -2.92
N VAL A 380 30.70 -3.79 -2.07
CA VAL A 380 29.42 -3.13 -1.77
C VAL A 380 29.64 -1.83 -1.01
N THR A 381 30.50 -1.81 0.01
CA THR A 381 30.76 -0.59 0.79
C THR A 381 31.48 0.48 0.00
N ASP A 382 32.38 0.12 -0.92
CA ASP A 382 33.09 1.06 -1.81
C ASP A 382 32.10 1.76 -2.76
N ILE A 383 31.12 1.03 -3.29
CA ILE A 383 30.04 1.62 -4.11
C ILE A 383 29.23 2.61 -3.27
N ILE A 384 28.79 2.20 -2.09
CA ILE A 384 28.01 3.08 -1.19
C ILE A 384 28.83 4.33 -0.85
N GLN A 385 30.11 4.17 -0.51
CA GLN A 385 31.01 5.26 -0.17
C GLN A 385 31.15 6.25 -1.33
N ASN A 386 31.31 5.73 -2.56
CA ASN A 386 31.45 6.55 -3.75
C ASN A 386 30.19 7.36 -4.05
N VAL A 387 29.02 6.73 -3.97
CA VAL A 387 27.72 7.37 -4.28
C VAL A 387 27.33 8.40 -3.23
N THR A 388 27.69 8.17 -1.96
CA THR A 388 27.32 9.06 -0.84
C THR A 388 28.40 10.07 -0.48
N GLU A 389 29.59 9.97 -1.07
CA GLU A 389 30.76 10.83 -0.82
C GLU A 389 31.15 10.93 0.67
N VAL A 390 30.94 9.85 1.44
CA VAL A 390 31.26 9.79 2.88
C VAL A 390 32.67 9.29 3.17
N ASP A 391 33.20 9.64 4.36
CA ASP A 391 34.53 9.20 4.79
C ASP A 391 34.60 7.70 5.12
N CYS A 392 33.50 7.10 5.58
CA CYS A 392 33.44 5.71 6.01
C CYS A 392 32.03 5.14 5.84
N VAL A 393 31.95 3.86 5.46
CA VAL A 393 30.71 3.09 5.39
C VAL A 393 30.80 1.91 6.34
N ILE A 394 29.74 1.69 7.10
CA ILE A 394 29.60 0.51 7.96
C ILE A 394 28.38 -0.26 7.49
N LEU A 395 28.60 -1.52 7.12
CA LEU A 395 27.55 -2.44 6.75
C LEU A 395 27.61 -3.67 7.63
N ASN A 396 26.47 -4.01 8.23
CA ASN A 396 26.29 -5.26 8.93
C ASN A 396 26.42 -6.44 7.95
N SER A 397 27.26 -7.43 8.26
CA SER A 397 27.43 -8.61 7.40
C SER A 397 26.18 -9.47 7.26
N GLY A 398 25.19 -9.30 8.15
CA GLY A 398 23.88 -9.91 8.05
C GLY A 398 23.07 -9.45 6.83
N THR A 399 23.33 -8.24 6.32
CA THR A 399 22.70 -7.65 5.14
C THR A 399 23.09 -8.38 3.85
N LEU A 400 24.28 -8.98 3.76
CA LEU A 400 24.72 -9.73 2.59
C LEU A 400 24.22 -11.18 2.66
N ARG A 401 23.39 -11.63 1.71
CA ARG A 401 22.58 -12.85 1.82
C ARG A 401 22.87 -13.97 0.82
N SER A 402 23.78 -13.76 -0.14
CA SER A 402 23.92 -14.69 -1.27
C SER A 402 24.45 -16.10 -0.94
N ASP A 403 25.19 -16.25 0.15
CA ASP A 403 25.82 -17.51 0.62
C ASP A 403 26.57 -18.32 -0.45
N THR A 404 27.24 -17.63 -1.37
CA THR A 404 27.94 -18.25 -2.50
C THR A 404 29.21 -17.48 -2.86
N ILE A 405 30.02 -18.06 -3.75
CA ILE A 405 31.09 -17.33 -4.44
C ILE A 405 30.52 -16.88 -5.79
N HIS A 406 30.50 -15.58 -6.04
CA HIS A 406 30.13 -15.02 -7.34
C HIS A 406 31.34 -15.07 -8.26
N LEU A 407 31.23 -15.74 -9.39
CA LEU A 407 32.34 -15.97 -10.30
C LEU A 407 32.64 -14.72 -11.15
N PRO A 408 33.89 -14.58 -11.66
CA PRO A 408 34.24 -13.55 -12.63
C PRO A 408 33.36 -13.60 -13.88
N GLY A 409 33.13 -12.43 -14.47
CA GLY A 409 32.38 -12.23 -15.70
C GLY A 409 31.19 -11.31 -15.48
N LYS A 410 30.15 -11.49 -16.31
CA LYS A 410 28.94 -10.66 -16.30
C LYS A 410 28.25 -10.72 -14.94
N PHE A 411 28.16 -9.57 -14.27
CA PHE A 411 27.43 -9.38 -13.04
C PHE A 411 26.03 -8.85 -13.37
N LYS A 412 25.01 -9.61 -12.99
CA LYS A 412 23.62 -9.36 -13.37
C LYS A 412 22.80 -8.81 -12.20
N MET A 413 21.64 -8.25 -12.50
CA MET A 413 20.71 -7.79 -11.48
C MET A 413 20.34 -8.90 -10.49
N LYS A 414 20.12 -10.14 -10.95
CA LYS A 414 19.87 -11.27 -10.04
C LYS A 414 21.02 -11.57 -9.08
N ASP A 415 22.26 -11.31 -9.48
CA ASP A 415 23.42 -11.52 -8.62
C ASP A 415 23.39 -10.47 -7.50
N LEU A 416 23.13 -9.20 -7.84
CA LEU A 416 22.93 -8.13 -6.87
C LEU A 416 21.74 -8.42 -5.94
N SER A 417 20.58 -8.81 -6.47
CA SER A 417 19.39 -9.15 -5.65
C SER A 417 19.65 -10.35 -4.74
N SER A 418 20.48 -11.32 -5.15
CA SER A 418 20.87 -12.42 -4.27
C SER A 418 21.79 -11.96 -3.13
N ILE A 419 22.60 -10.92 -3.36
CA ILE A 419 23.50 -10.33 -2.36
C ILE A 419 22.73 -9.44 -1.40
N LEU A 420 21.90 -8.53 -1.92
CA LEU A 420 21.10 -7.54 -1.18
C LEU A 420 19.61 -7.73 -1.49
N PRO A 421 18.95 -8.77 -0.92
CA PRO A 421 17.55 -9.07 -1.23
C PRO A 421 16.55 -8.15 -0.52
N MET A 422 17.02 -7.30 0.41
CA MET A 422 16.18 -6.40 1.20
C MET A 422 16.39 -4.96 0.73
N PRO A 423 15.32 -4.17 0.53
CA PRO A 423 15.41 -2.77 0.18
C PRO A 423 15.71 -1.91 1.42
N ASP A 424 16.86 -2.16 2.05
CA ASP A 424 17.28 -1.41 3.22
C ASP A 424 17.67 0.03 2.83
N VAL A 425 17.22 1.01 3.62
CA VAL A 425 17.52 2.41 3.40
C VAL A 425 18.96 2.72 3.85
N LEU A 426 19.72 3.41 2.99
CA LEU A 426 21.02 3.96 3.35
C LEU A 426 20.83 5.28 4.12
N VAL A 427 21.51 5.40 5.27
CA VAL A 427 21.45 6.58 6.13
C VAL A 427 22.83 7.20 6.24
N VAL A 428 22.92 8.51 6.00
CA VAL A 428 24.16 9.28 6.21
C VAL A 428 24.07 9.98 7.56
N LEU A 429 25.10 9.78 8.38
CA LEU A 429 25.21 10.36 9.72
C LEU A 429 26.51 11.16 9.84
N GLU A 430 26.40 12.40 10.29
CA GLU A 430 27.57 13.19 10.70
C GLU A 430 27.92 12.85 12.16
N LEU A 431 29.16 12.41 12.38
CA LEU A 431 29.65 12.00 13.69
C LEU A 431 30.88 12.82 14.06
N THR A 432 31.01 13.15 15.35
CA THR A 432 32.30 13.59 15.88
C THR A 432 33.30 12.44 15.83
N VAL A 433 34.59 12.75 15.68
CA VAL A 433 35.67 11.75 15.73
C VAL A 433 35.59 10.89 17.00
N GLN A 434 35.24 11.49 18.14
CA GLN A 434 35.11 10.77 19.41
C GLN A 434 33.98 9.73 19.36
N THR A 435 32.81 10.10 18.81
CA THR A 435 31.68 9.19 18.65
C THR A 435 32.03 8.06 17.69
N ALA A 436 32.72 8.36 16.58
CA ALA A 436 33.15 7.36 15.61
C ALA A 436 34.12 6.32 16.22
N ILE A 437 35.06 6.77 17.06
CA ILE A 437 35.99 5.87 17.78
C ILE A 437 35.22 4.94 18.73
N VAL A 438 34.33 5.49 19.56
CA VAL A 438 33.54 4.69 20.52
C VAL A 438 32.68 3.65 19.78
N MET A 439 32.05 4.04 18.66
CA MET A 439 31.28 3.13 17.83
C MET A 439 32.15 2.00 17.27
N ALA A 440 33.34 2.32 16.74
CA ALA A 440 34.28 1.30 16.23
C ALA A 440 34.72 0.32 17.34
N GLU A 441 34.99 0.81 18.55
CA GLU A 441 35.31 -0.03 19.71
C GLU A 441 34.15 -0.95 20.10
N MET A 442 32.91 -0.46 20.07
CA MET A 442 31.71 -1.26 20.37
C MET A 442 31.49 -2.38 19.34
N LEU A 443 31.73 -2.11 18.06
CA LEU A 443 31.59 -3.09 16.97
C LEU A 443 32.58 -4.25 17.11
N VAL A 444 33.80 -3.96 17.57
CA VAL A 444 34.83 -4.99 17.82
C VAL A 444 34.62 -5.69 19.16
N GLY A 445 34.12 -4.97 20.18
CA GLY A 445 33.92 -5.47 21.55
C GLY A 445 32.94 -6.64 21.68
N TRP A 446 32.00 -6.80 20.74
CA TRP A 446 31.09 -7.95 20.68
C TRP A 446 31.78 -9.28 20.33
N PHE A 447 33.02 -9.27 19.85
CA PHE A 447 33.78 -10.49 19.51
C PHE A 447 34.61 -11.05 20.68
N HIS A 448 34.58 -10.42 21.86
CA HIS A 448 35.37 -10.82 23.04
C HIS A 448 34.56 -11.49 24.16
N PHE A 449 33.33 -11.94 23.89
CA PHE A 449 32.51 -12.73 24.82
C PHE A 449 32.14 -14.10 24.25
#